data_AF-A0A815EVU4-F1
#
_entry.id   AF-A0A815EVU4-F1
#
_cell.length_a   1.000
_cell.length_b   1.000
_cell.length_c   1.000
_cell.angle_alpha   90.00
_cell.angle_beta   90.00
_cell.angle_gamma   90.00
#
_symmetry.space_group_name_H-M   'P 1'
#
loop_
_entity.id
_entity.type
_entity.pdbx_description
1 polymer ?
#
loop_
_entity_poly.entity_id
_entity_poly.type
_entity_poly.pdbx_seq_one_letter_code
_entity_poly.pdbx_strand_id
1 'polypeptide(L)'
;MVGPCIPQRSNCADCGSSCDTINDFILPGDAGTAINDIGTGCVGFSGYDDRTNESLCLSHNTYNLTVSCNYPSSELFSVWIDFNKNGVFETTTEQIISNYGGITTSRTTIPFTIPGNVQAGVYTMRAVVAFAGGNPDPCIATGFIQDGETHDYTVVITNAN
;
A
#
# COMPACT_ATOMS: atom_id res chain seq x y z
N MET A 1 7.40 -21.72 4.99
CA MET A 1 7.48 -20.24 5.08
C MET A 1 6.16 -19.78 5.63
N VAL A 2 6.17 -18.91 6.63
CA VAL A 2 4.95 -18.24 7.12
C VAL A 2 4.67 -17.14 6.10
N GLY A 3 3.43 -17.05 5.62
CA GLY A 3 3.04 -15.98 4.69
C GLY A 3 3.16 -14.60 5.34
N PRO A 4 2.99 -13.51 4.58
CA PRO A 4 3.01 -12.18 5.16
C PRO A 4 1.98 -12.08 6.28
N CYS A 5 2.32 -11.33 7.34
CA CYS A 5 1.33 -10.94 8.35
C CYS A 5 0.11 -10.33 7.65
N ILE A 6 -1.12 -10.59 8.10
CA ILE A 6 -2.32 -9.94 7.53
C ILE A 6 -2.92 -9.08 8.64
N PRO A 7 -3.01 -7.75 8.46
CA PRO A 7 -3.63 -6.91 9.46
C PRO A 7 -5.12 -7.28 9.59
N GLN A 8 -5.64 -7.25 10.82
CA GLN A 8 -7.06 -7.40 11.09
C GLN A 8 -7.61 -6.05 11.55
N ARG A 9 -8.64 -5.55 10.88
CA ARG A 9 -9.36 -4.32 11.25
C ARG A 9 -10.68 -4.70 11.92
N SER A 10 -11.18 -3.84 12.82
CA SER A 10 -12.42 -4.09 13.56
C SER A 10 -13.61 -3.23 13.10
N ASN A 11 -13.39 -2.07 12.47
CA ASN A 11 -14.46 -1.11 12.16
C ASN A 11 -14.54 -0.57 10.71
N CYS A 12 -13.99 -1.20 9.65
CA CYS A 12 -14.47 -0.90 8.26
C CYS A 12 -15.88 -1.50 8.03
N ALA A 13 -16.79 -1.32 9.00
CA ALA A 13 -18.08 -1.97 9.06
C ALA A 13 -19.08 -1.38 8.06
N ASP A 14 -18.87 -0.14 7.63
CA ASP A 14 -19.72 0.52 6.66
C ASP A 14 -18.86 1.02 5.50
N CYS A 15 -18.82 0.27 4.40
CA CYS A 15 -18.34 0.74 3.09
C CYS A 15 -19.13 1.97 2.53
N GLY A 16 -19.73 2.80 3.40
CA GLY A 16 -20.29 4.10 3.09
C GLY A 16 -19.23 5.21 3.06
N SER A 17 -19.68 6.45 2.91
CA SER A 17 -18.88 7.67 2.66
C SER A 17 -17.92 8.09 3.79
N SER A 18 -17.72 7.24 4.80
CA SER A 18 -17.00 7.56 6.05
C SER A 18 -15.85 6.60 6.37
N CYS A 19 -15.54 5.63 5.50
CA CYS A 19 -14.40 4.74 5.73
C CYS A 19 -13.11 5.30 5.15
N ASP A 20 -12.02 5.07 5.88
CA ASP A 20 -10.66 5.35 5.42
C ASP A 20 -10.21 4.22 4.48
N THR A 21 -10.37 4.43 3.18
CA THR A 21 -10.16 3.41 2.13
C THR A 21 -9.09 3.84 1.16
N ILE A 22 -8.33 2.91 0.60
CA ILE A 22 -7.58 3.14 -0.62
C ILE A 22 -8.58 3.07 -1.77
N ASN A 23 -9.00 4.21 -2.32
CA ASN A 23 -10.02 4.27 -3.36
C ASN A 23 -9.43 4.21 -4.78
N ASP A 24 -8.43 5.03 -5.07
CA ASP A 24 -7.63 4.91 -6.28
C ASP A 24 -6.20 4.55 -5.88
N PHE A 25 -5.60 3.59 -6.57
CA PHE A 25 -4.20 3.24 -6.48
C PHE A 25 -3.65 3.07 -7.90
N ILE A 26 -2.87 4.05 -8.36
CA ILE A 26 -2.37 4.12 -9.73
C ILE A 26 -0.85 4.21 -9.68
N LEU A 27 -0.19 3.16 -10.15
CA LEU A 27 1.26 3.07 -10.20
C LEU A 27 1.72 2.63 -11.58
N PRO A 28 2.19 3.57 -12.42
CA PRO A 28 2.88 3.24 -13.65
C PRO A 28 4.23 2.59 -13.35
N GLY A 29 4.52 1.50 -14.07
CA GLY A 29 5.79 0.79 -14.02
C GLY A 29 6.56 0.86 -15.33
N ASP A 30 7.64 0.09 -15.39
CA ASP A 30 8.48 -0.04 -16.56
C ASP A 30 7.78 -0.83 -17.67
N ALA A 31 8.27 -0.66 -18.90
CA ALA A 31 7.80 -1.38 -20.10
C ALA A 31 6.28 -1.34 -20.32
N GLY A 32 5.61 -0.29 -19.84
CA GLY A 32 4.16 -0.11 -19.98
C GLY A 32 3.32 -0.95 -19.01
N THR A 33 3.93 -1.62 -18.04
CA THR A 33 3.20 -2.26 -16.93
C THR A 33 2.63 -1.20 -15.99
N ALA A 34 1.54 -1.51 -15.30
CA ALA A 34 0.95 -0.61 -14.31
C ALA A 34 -0.01 -1.36 -13.39
N ILE A 35 -0.15 -0.86 -12.17
CA ILE A 35 -1.37 -1.06 -11.36
C ILE A 35 -2.26 0.15 -11.61
N ASN A 36 -3.54 -0.09 -11.93
CA ASN A 36 -4.51 0.96 -12.21
C ASN A 36 -5.86 0.62 -11.58
N ASP A 37 -5.87 0.61 -10.26
CA ASP A 37 -7.05 0.45 -9.44
C ASP A 37 -7.74 1.78 -9.25
N ILE A 38 -8.98 1.88 -9.71
CA ILE A 38 -9.76 3.10 -9.64
C ILE A 38 -11.13 2.75 -9.07
N GLY A 39 -11.52 3.45 -8.00
CA GLY A 39 -12.81 3.25 -7.35
C GLY A 39 -12.97 1.87 -6.72
N THR A 40 -11.93 1.32 -6.08
CA THR A 40 -11.98 -0.01 -5.44
C THR A 40 -12.96 -0.06 -4.26
N GLY A 41 -13.20 1.07 -3.59
CA GLY A 41 -14.04 1.13 -2.39
C GLY A 41 -13.43 0.40 -1.19
N CYS A 42 -14.23 0.07 -0.16
CA CYS A 42 -13.76 -0.76 0.98
C CYS A 42 -14.05 -2.25 0.72
N VAL A 43 -13.09 -3.11 1.05
CA VAL A 43 -13.26 -4.57 1.05
C VAL A 43 -13.74 -5.14 2.40
N GLY A 44 -14.91 -4.69 2.86
CA GLY A 44 -15.59 -5.25 4.02
C GLY A 44 -14.80 -5.20 5.34
N PHE A 45 -15.24 -5.98 6.32
CA PHE A 45 -14.80 -5.82 7.72
C PHE A 45 -13.30 -6.09 7.99
N SER A 46 -12.61 -6.85 7.13
CA SER A 46 -11.18 -7.12 7.33
C SER A 46 -10.31 -5.89 7.06
N GLY A 47 -10.77 -4.95 6.22
CA GLY A 47 -9.96 -3.84 5.73
C GLY A 47 -8.67 -4.30 5.04
N TYR A 48 -8.67 -5.52 4.49
CA TYR A 48 -7.53 -6.12 3.80
C TYR A 48 -8.01 -6.69 2.46
N ASP A 49 -7.43 -6.18 1.38
CA ASP A 49 -7.65 -6.63 0.00
C ASP A 49 -6.39 -7.33 -0.53
N ASP A 50 -6.54 -8.59 -0.92
CA ASP A 50 -5.48 -9.33 -1.59
C ASP A 50 -5.57 -9.10 -3.10
N ARG A 51 -4.76 -8.16 -3.59
CA ARG A 51 -4.66 -7.78 -4.99
C ARG A 51 -3.36 -8.28 -5.62
N THR A 52 -2.76 -9.34 -5.08
CA THR A 52 -1.48 -9.89 -5.57
C THR A 52 -1.54 -10.47 -6.99
N ASN A 53 -2.74 -10.64 -7.56
CA ASN A 53 -2.93 -10.94 -8.99
C ASN A 53 -2.62 -9.74 -9.90
N GLU A 54 -2.58 -8.53 -9.35
CA GLU A 54 -2.15 -7.32 -10.05
C GLU A 54 -0.65 -7.14 -9.87
N SER A 55 0.03 -6.84 -10.97
CA SER A 55 1.48 -6.75 -10.95
C SER A 55 2.01 -5.70 -11.90
N LEU A 56 3.17 -5.16 -11.55
CA LEU A 56 3.96 -4.29 -12.40
C LEU A 56 5.45 -4.61 -12.31
N CYS A 57 6.20 -4.12 -13.30
CA CYS A 57 7.65 -4.13 -13.29
C CYS A 57 8.17 -2.77 -12.79
N LEU A 58 9.14 -2.81 -11.88
CA LEU A 58 9.91 -1.64 -11.44
C LEU A 58 11.41 -1.96 -11.56
N SER A 59 12.23 -0.94 -11.67
CA SER A 59 13.70 -1.01 -11.60
C SER A 59 14.22 -0.01 -10.58
N HIS A 60 15.53 0.15 -10.47
CA HIS A 60 16.20 1.05 -9.53
C HIS A 60 16.04 2.54 -9.89
N ASN A 61 14.80 2.97 -10.06
CA ASN A 61 14.37 4.29 -10.51
C ASN A 61 13.38 4.93 -9.52
N THR A 62 13.04 6.20 -9.78
CA THR A 62 11.98 6.92 -9.08
C THR A 62 10.65 6.77 -9.83
N TYR A 63 9.60 6.45 -9.08
CA TYR A 63 8.24 6.29 -9.58
C TYR A 63 7.29 7.24 -8.84
N ASN A 64 6.16 7.53 -9.48
CA ASN A 64 5.11 8.35 -8.93
C ASN A 64 3.88 7.48 -8.67
N LEU A 65 3.61 7.20 -7.40
CA LEU A 65 2.38 6.54 -6.98
C LEU A 65 1.28 7.60 -6.83
N THR A 66 0.12 7.37 -7.43
CA THR A 66 -1.05 8.21 -7.22
C THR A 66 -2.08 7.47 -6.38
N VAL A 67 -2.52 8.10 -5.29
CA VAL A 67 -3.50 7.54 -4.36
C VAL A 67 -4.63 8.51 -4.09
N SER A 68 -5.84 8.01 -3.88
CA SER A 68 -6.96 8.77 -3.29
C SER A 68 -7.74 7.90 -2.32
N CYS A 69 -8.51 8.54 -1.46
CA CYS A 69 -9.37 7.88 -0.48
C CYS A 69 -10.83 8.28 -0.68
N ASN A 70 -11.76 7.68 0.05
CA ASN A 70 -13.18 8.08 -0.02
C ASN A 70 -13.60 9.03 1.10
N TYR A 71 -12.74 9.23 2.10
CA TYR A 71 -13.01 10.15 3.20
C TYR A 71 -12.48 11.57 2.87
N PRO A 72 -13.26 12.63 3.16
CA PRO A 72 -12.86 14.00 2.84
C PRO A 72 -11.86 14.59 3.84
N SER A 73 -11.61 13.94 4.98
CA SER A 73 -10.57 14.38 5.93
C SER A 73 -9.22 13.78 5.56
N SER A 74 -8.14 14.43 5.99
CA SER A 74 -6.79 13.93 5.76
C SER A 74 -6.60 12.57 6.42
N GLU A 75 -6.04 11.63 5.68
CA GLU A 75 -5.58 10.32 6.14
C GLU A 75 -4.05 10.21 6.09
N LEU A 76 -3.52 9.16 6.72
CA LEU A 76 -2.11 8.79 6.62
C LEU A 76 -1.94 7.57 5.74
N PHE A 77 -0.93 7.62 4.89
CA PHE A 77 -0.63 6.59 3.91
C PHE A 77 0.81 6.12 4.02
N SER A 78 1.03 4.82 3.97
CA SER A 78 2.35 4.22 3.93
C SER A 78 2.40 3.04 2.98
N VAL A 79 3.57 2.79 2.41
CA VAL A 79 3.80 1.68 1.49
C VAL A 79 5.11 0.99 1.85
N TRP A 80 5.09 -0.34 1.83
CA TRP A 80 6.24 -1.20 2.01
C TRP A 80 6.40 -2.17 0.84
N ILE A 81 7.61 -2.67 0.63
CA ILE A 81 7.88 -3.82 -0.23
C ILE A 81 8.75 -4.80 0.56
N ASP A 82 8.27 -6.04 0.76
CA ASP A 82 9.01 -7.11 1.46
C ASP A 82 10.20 -7.58 0.60
N PHE A 83 11.29 -6.82 0.61
CA PHE A 83 12.48 -7.04 -0.22
C PHE A 83 13.28 -8.27 0.22
N ASN A 84 13.12 -8.73 1.46
CA ASN A 84 13.84 -9.89 1.97
C ASN A 84 13.00 -11.19 1.92
N LYS A 85 11.71 -11.09 1.62
CA LYS A 85 10.73 -12.19 1.45
C LYS A 85 10.49 -13.00 2.71
N ASN A 86 10.54 -12.36 3.88
CA ASN A 86 10.33 -13.02 5.16
C ASN A 86 8.88 -12.91 5.68
N GLY A 87 8.00 -12.18 4.99
CA GLY A 87 6.61 -11.94 5.38
C GLY A 87 6.44 -10.89 6.48
N VAL A 88 7.48 -10.14 6.82
CA VAL A 88 7.50 -9.05 7.79
C VAL A 88 7.94 -7.79 7.07
N PHE A 89 7.10 -6.76 7.10
CA PHE A 89 7.39 -5.49 6.44
C PHE A 89 8.17 -4.55 7.38
N GLU A 90 9.48 -4.42 7.18
CA GLU A 90 10.32 -3.66 8.09
C GLU A 90 10.34 -2.15 7.79
N THR A 91 10.11 -1.33 8.82
CA THR A 91 10.07 0.12 8.68
C THR A 91 11.40 0.75 8.27
N THR A 92 12.53 0.12 8.60
CA THR A 92 13.87 0.67 8.34
C THR A 92 14.43 0.37 6.96
N THR A 93 13.98 -0.71 6.33
CA THR A 93 14.59 -1.26 5.10
C THR A 93 13.60 -1.42 3.96
N GLU A 94 12.31 -1.50 4.25
CA GLU A 94 11.28 -1.90 3.28
C GLU A 94 10.17 -0.86 3.11
N GLN A 95 10.07 0.11 4.01
CA GLN A 95 9.12 1.23 3.89
C GLN A 95 9.58 2.24 2.84
N ILE A 96 8.88 2.29 1.71
CA ILE A 96 9.18 3.20 0.59
C ILE A 96 8.39 4.51 0.65
N ILE A 97 7.26 4.52 1.34
CA ILE A 97 6.47 5.71 1.67
C ILE A 97 6.10 5.63 3.15
N SER A 98 6.44 6.66 3.93
CA SER A 98 6.27 6.66 5.38
C SER A 98 5.37 7.80 5.84
N ASN A 99 4.24 7.44 6.46
CA ASN A 99 3.28 8.33 7.12
C ASN A 99 2.94 9.59 6.29
N TYR A 100 2.74 9.42 4.99
CA TYR A 100 2.39 10.51 4.11
C TYR A 100 0.97 10.99 4.45
N GLY A 101 0.85 12.24 4.89
CA GLY A 101 -0.44 12.85 5.24
C GLY A 101 -1.06 13.64 4.10
N GLY A 102 -2.29 14.10 4.29
CA GLY A 102 -3.01 14.93 3.32
C GLY A 102 -3.67 14.13 2.19
N ILE A 103 -3.79 12.81 2.33
CA ILE A 103 -4.56 12.00 1.39
C ILE A 103 -6.05 12.19 1.69
N THR A 104 -6.83 12.47 0.65
CA THR A 104 -8.26 12.78 0.71
C THR A 104 -8.96 12.21 -0.52
N THR A 105 -10.18 12.65 -0.82
CA THR A 105 -10.91 12.31 -2.05
C THR A 105 -10.25 12.75 -3.35
N SER A 106 -9.29 13.67 -3.30
CA SER A 106 -8.53 14.08 -4.49
C SER A 106 -7.30 13.20 -4.66
N ARG A 107 -6.96 12.88 -5.91
CA ARG A 107 -5.73 12.17 -6.24
C ARG A 107 -4.51 12.96 -5.80
N THR A 108 -3.66 12.32 -5.01
CA THR A 108 -2.38 12.82 -4.56
C THR A 108 -1.26 11.96 -5.15
N THR A 109 -0.27 12.59 -5.75
CA THR A 109 0.90 11.90 -6.32
C THR A 109 2.10 11.99 -5.38
N ILE A 110 2.67 10.84 -5.06
CA ILE A 110 3.78 10.67 -4.11
C ILE A 110 4.95 10.01 -4.84
N PRO A 111 6.12 10.67 -4.92
CA PRO A 111 7.30 10.04 -5.47
C PRO A 111 7.91 9.06 -4.46
N PHE A 112 8.42 7.93 -4.95
CA PHE A 112 9.26 7.00 -4.18
C PHE A 112 10.35 6.42 -5.08
N THR A 113 11.39 5.82 -4.49
CA THR A 113 12.51 5.23 -5.24
C THR A 113 12.77 3.80 -4.79
N ILE A 114 13.05 2.91 -5.73
CA ILE A 114 13.51 1.55 -5.42
C ILE A 114 15.00 1.59 -5.08
N PRO A 115 15.43 1.10 -3.89
CA PRO A 115 16.84 1.11 -3.50
C PRO A 115 17.72 0.29 -4.45
N GLY A 116 18.87 0.84 -4.87
CA GLY A 116 19.78 0.24 -5.84
C GLY A 116 20.40 -1.12 -5.46
N ASN A 117 20.24 -1.54 -4.20
CA ASN A 117 20.74 -2.82 -3.69
C ASN A 117 19.67 -3.92 -3.67
N VAL A 118 18.42 -3.62 -4.06
CA VAL A 118 17.36 -4.64 -4.18
C VAL A 118 17.65 -5.53 -5.38
N GLN A 119 17.64 -6.85 -5.17
CA GLN A 119 17.88 -7.81 -6.24
C GLN A 119 16.69 -7.91 -7.20
N ALA A 120 16.93 -8.34 -8.43
CA ALA A 120 15.83 -8.67 -9.32
C ALA A 120 15.01 -9.85 -8.77
N GLY A 121 13.69 -9.76 -8.86
CA GLY A 121 12.81 -10.78 -8.32
C GLY A 121 11.36 -10.32 -8.15
N VAL A 122 10.52 -11.25 -7.70
CA VAL A 122 9.11 -10.99 -7.36
C VAL A 122 8.97 -10.75 -5.86
N TYR A 123 8.25 -9.71 -5.49
CA TYR A 123 8.07 -9.22 -4.12
C TYR A 123 6.60 -8.83 -3.87
N THR A 124 6.19 -8.84 -2.61
CA THR A 124 4.90 -8.28 -2.19
C THR A 124 5.07 -6.82 -1.81
N MET A 125 4.24 -5.96 -2.41
CA MET A 125 4.09 -4.57 -2.00
C MET A 125 2.81 -4.44 -1.19
N ARG A 126 2.88 -3.72 -0.07
CA ARG A 126 1.75 -3.47 0.81
C ARG A 126 1.51 -1.97 0.93
N ALA A 127 0.30 -1.54 0.60
CA ALA A 127 -0.17 -0.18 0.79
C ALA A 127 -1.15 -0.15 1.97
N VAL A 128 -0.98 0.81 2.88
CA VAL A 128 -1.82 0.94 4.08
C VAL A 128 -2.28 2.37 4.23
N VAL A 129 -3.59 2.53 4.40
CA VAL A 129 -4.24 3.75 4.87
C VAL A 129 -4.63 3.59 6.34
N ALA A 130 -4.55 4.69 7.09
CA ALA A 130 -5.11 4.79 8.44
C ALA A 130 -5.67 6.20 8.68
N PHE A 131 -6.71 6.29 9.51
CA PHE A 131 -7.28 7.55 9.99
C PHE A 131 -6.21 8.50 10.57
N ALA A 132 -6.41 9.81 10.42
CA ALA A 132 -5.54 10.84 11.00
C ALA A 132 -5.38 10.69 12.53
N GLY A 133 -4.15 10.43 12.97
CA GLY A 133 -3.81 10.21 14.38
C GLY A 133 -3.50 8.75 14.72
N GLY A 134 -3.77 7.81 13.82
CA GLY A 134 -3.18 6.47 13.82
C GLY A 134 -1.75 6.49 13.26
N ASN A 135 -1.07 5.34 13.28
CA ASN A 135 0.13 5.09 12.48
C ASN A 135 -0.17 3.89 11.58
N PRO A 136 -0.06 4.02 10.24
CA PRO A 136 -0.06 2.87 9.34
C PRO A 136 0.91 1.79 9.84
N ASP A 137 0.37 0.62 10.19
CA ASP A 137 1.10 -0.55 10.65
C ASP A 137 0.83 -1.69 9.66
N PRO A 138 1.87 -2.29 9.05
CA PRO A 138 1.68 -3.32 8.05
C PRO A 138 1.17 -4.64 8.64
N CYS A 139 1.36 -4.93 9.94
CA CYS A 139 1.07 -6.23 10.52
C CYS A 139 0.06 -6.22 11.68
N ILE A 140 -0.18 -5.08 12.33
CA ILE A 140 -1.05 -4.88 13.52
C ILE A 140 -1.03 -6.10 14.46
N ALA A 141 0.01 -6.22 15.30
CA ALA A 141 0.13 -7.38 16.19
C ALA A 141 -0.78 -7.28 17.43
N THR A 142 -1.04 -6.08 17.95
CA THR A 142 -1.89 -5.86 19.13
C THR A 142 -2.28 -4.38 19.23
N GLY A 143 -3.57 -4.08 19.29
CA GLY A 143 -4.07 -2.70 19.39
C GLY A 143 -4.82 -2.31 18.13
N PHE A 144 -6.14 -2.38 18.20
CA PHE A 144 -7.08 -2.06 17.14
C PHE A 144 -6.76 -0.70 16.49
N ILE A 145 -6.36 -0.69 15.21
CA ILE A 145 -6.63 0.49 14.39
C ILE A 145 -8.11 0.38 14.01
N GLN A 146 -8.92 1.32 14.49
CA GLN A 146 -10.36 1.29 14.24
C GLN A 146 -10.64 1.39 12.74
N ASP A 147 -9.93 2.26 12.02
CA ASP A 147 -10.29 2.63 10.66
C ASP A 147 -9.06 2.67 9.71
N GLY A 148 -9.23 2.16 8.49
CA GLY A 148 -8.18 2.04 7.48
C GLY A 148 -8.26 0.78 6.63
N GLU A 149 -7.57 0.79 5.50
CA GLU A 149 -7.52 -0.30 4.53
C GLU A 149 -6.09 -0.69 4.19
N THR A 150 -5.90 -1.92 3.75
CA THR A 150 -4.61 -2.48 3.33
C THR A 150 -4.78 -3.22 2.02
N HIS A 151 -3.99 -2.87 1.01
CA HIS A 151 -3.93 -3.59 -0.26
C HIS A 151 -2.55 -4.23 -0.44
N ASP A 152 -2.54 -5.50 -0.81
CA ASP A 152 -1.32 -6.21 -1.21
C ASP A 152 -1.27 -6.38 -2.72
N TYR A 153 -0.12 -6.07 -3.32
CA TYR A 153 0.14 -6.13 -4.75
C TYR A 153 1.42 -6.91 -5.05
N THR A 154 1.56 -7.41 -6.27
CA THR A 154 2.81 -8.03 -6.73
C THR A 154 3.70 -7.01 -7.44
N VAL A 155 4.98 -6.96 -7.07
CA VAL A 155 5.98 -6.13 -7.76
C VAL A 155 7.11 -7.01 -8.27
N VAL A 156 7.45 -6.83 -9.54
CA VAL A 156 8.60 -7.48 -10.16
C VAL A 156 9.72 -6.46 -10.28
N ILE A 157 10.79 -6.61 -9.49
CA ILE A 157 11.99 -5.81 -9.66
C ILE A 157 12.84 -6.40 -10.78
N THR A 158 13.13 -5.60 -11.80
CA THR A 158 14.06 -5.93 -12.88
C THR A 158 15.37 -5.21 -12.65
N ASN A 159 16.47 -5.73 -13.21
CA ASN A 159 17.70 -4.95 -13.29
C ASN A 159 17.44 -3.69 -14.10
N ALA A 160 18.09 -2.58 -13.73
CA ALA A 160 18.11 -1.39 -14.57
C ALA A 160 18.63 -1.76 -15.97
N ASN A 161 17.89 -1.38 -17.01
CA ASN A 161 18.34 -1.51 -18.40
C ASN A 161 19.39 -0.44 -18.72
#